data_AF-A0A2V5S075-F1
#
_entry.id   AF-A0A2V5S075-F1
#
_cell.length_a   1.000
_cell.length_b   1.000
_cell.length_c   1.000
_cell.angle_alpha   90.00
_cell.angle_beta   90.00
_cell.angle_gamma   90.00
#
_symmetry.space_group_name_H-M   'P 1'
#
loop_
_entity.id
_entity.type
_entity.pdbx_description
1 polymer ?
#
loop_
_entity_poly.entity_id
_entity_poly.type
_entity_poly.pdbx_seq_one_letter_code
_entity_poly.pdbx_strand_id
1 'polypeptide(L)'
;MTSQIAEHFRLTVLNPGGRDPEQSFHGVPAPAEGAHPPINFHAFAACTLGAFHFNPRRAIAEDLPVLLLLRSDFRASERALYDLKKQGRIVAVSLKETGLHQIAQQLCDRAKLLRFMKIVAQADGCIATTPEAAEIYQRVRS
;
A
#
# COMPACT_ATOMS: atom_id res chain seq x y z
N MET A 1 14.38 -22.78 5.74
CA MET A 1 14.37 -21.86 4.58
C MET A 1 13.39 -20.69 4.75
N THR A 2 12.19 -20.87 5.30
CA THR A 2 11.25 -19.77 5.63
C THR A 2 11.82 -18.71 6.58
N SER A 3 12.64 -19.10 7.57
CA SER A 3 13.26 -18.17 8.52
C SER A 3 14.24 -17.17 7.90
N GLN A 4 15.04 -17.59 6.90
CA GLN A 4 16.00 -16.70 6.22
C GLN A 4 15.32 -15.71 5.27
N ILE A 5 14.17 -16.08 4.69
CA ILE A 5 13.38 -15.16 3.86
C ILE A 5 12.77 -14.05 4.72
N ALA A 6 12.33 -14.37 5.95
CA ALA A 6 11.78 -13.39 6.88
C ALA A 6 12.83 -12.37 7.36
N GLU A 7 14.08 -12.80 7.59
CA GLU A 7 15.18 -11.91 8.00
C GLU A 7 15.62 -10.91 6.91
N HIS A 8 15.28 -11.19 5.65
CA HIS A 8 15.63 -10.33 4.50
C HIS A 8 14.41 -9.72 3.80
N PHE A 9 13.20 -9.90 4.34
CA PHE A 9 12.00 -9.36 3.72
C PHE A 9 12.02 -7.83 3.76
N ARG A 10 11.91 -7.22 2.58
CA ARG A 10 11.79 -5.78 2.39
C ARG A 10 10.48 -5.44 1.68
N LEU A 11 9.82 -4.38 2.12
CA LEU A 11 8.54 -3.96 1.58
C LEU A 11 8.60 -2.53 1.06
N THR A 12 8.21 -2.35 -0.20
CA THR A 12 7.97 -1.03 -0.75
C THR A 12 6.52 -0.62 -0.47
N VAL A 13 6.32 0.54 0.16
CA VAL A 13 5.00 1.14 0.33
C VAL A 13 4.80 2.20 -0.76
N LEU A 14 3.80 2.00 -1.60
CA LEU A 14 3.50 2.93 -2.70
C LEU A 14 2.20 3.68 -2.39
N ASN A 15 2.26 5.01 -2.36
CA ASN A 15 1.14 5.91 -2.15
C ASN A 15 0.92 6.82 -3.38
N PRO A 16 0.30 6.33 -4.47
CA PRO A 16 0.18 7.09 -5.71
C PRO A 16 -0.55 8.43 -5.51
N GLY A 17 0.06 9.51 -6.00
CA GLY A 17 -0.49 10.86 -5.84
C GLY A 17 -0.48 11.39 -4.40
N GLY A 18 0.20 10.69 -3.49
CA GLY A 18 0.53 11.19 -2.15
C GLY A 18 1.43 12.42 -2.20
N ARG A 19 1.55 13.10 -1.05
CA ARG A 19 2.40 14.29 -0.89
C ARG A 19 3.58 14.07 0.06
N ASP A 20 3.54 12.96 0.80
CA ASP A 20 4.61 12.59 1.73
C ASP A 20 5.91 12.39 0.92
N PRO A 21 7.07 12.85 1.44
CA PRO A 21 8.33 12.72 0.73
C PRO A 21 8.68 11.23 0.50
N GLU A 22 9.35 10.95 -0.61
CA GLU A 22 9.90 9.61 -0.83
C GLU A 22 11.06 9.38 0.14
N GLN A 23 11.14 8.17 0.69
CA GLN A 23 12.14 7.83 1.71
C GLN A 23 12.53 6.36 1.62
N SER A 24 13.83 6.09 1.58
CA SER A 24 14.40 4.73 1.72
C SER A 24 14.85 4.52 3.16
N PHE A 25 14.58 3.34 3.71
CA PHE A 25 14.91 2.98 5.09
C PHE A 25 16.04 1.94 5.08
N HIS A 26 17.25 2.37 5.42
CA HIS A 26 18.41 1.46 5.60
C HIS A 26 18.62 1.04 7.07
N GLY A 27 17.84 1.65 7.97
CA GLY A 27 17.77 1.38 9.40
C GLY A 27 16.51 2.06 9.95
N VAL A 28 16.19 1.80 11.22
CA VAL A 28 15.11 2.51 11.91
C VAL A 28 15.64 3.89 12.31
N PRO A 29 15.09 5.00 11.79
CA PRO A 29 15.59 6.33 12.10
C PRO A 29 15.38 6.65 13.58
N ALA A 30 16.32 7.39 14.18
CA ALA A 30 16.12 7.93 15.52
C ALA A 30 14.95 8.93 15.55
N PRO A 31 14.35 9.21 16.72
CA PRO A 31 13.39 10.31 16.84
C PRO A 31 13.99 11.62 16.29
N ALA A 32 13.27 12.29 15.39
CA ALA A 32 13.68 13.50 14.64
C ALA A 32 14.70 13.30 13.50
N GLU A 33 15.05 12.06 13.14
CA GLU A 33 15.90 11.76 11.99
C GLU A 33 15.07 11.35 10.76
N GLY A 34 15.48 11.79 9.56
CA GLY A 34 14.81 11.51 8.30
C GLY A 34 13.77 12.56 7.86
N ALA A 35 13.20 12.37 6.67
CA ALA A 35 12.29 13.34 6.04
C ALA A 35 10.87 13.32 6.66
N HIS A 36 10.38 12.14 7.04
CA HIS A 36 9.13 11.97 7.76
C HIS A 36 9.29 10.87 8.83
N PRO A 37 8.81 11.09 10.07
CA PRO A 37 8.79 10.03 11.08
C PRO A 37 8.06 8.78 10.57
N PRO A 38 8.52 7.56 10.84
CA PRO A 38 7.91 6.33 10.33
C PRO A 38 6.61 5.98 11.09
N ILE A 39 5.61 6.84 11.01
CA ILE A 39 4.28 6.64 11.58
C ILE A 39 3.30 6.15 10.53
N ASN A 40 2.27 5.43 10.98
CA ASN A 40 1.23 4.86 10.12
C ASN A 40 1.86 3.99 9.00
N PHE A 41 1.48 4.16 7.73
CA PHE A 41 1.98 3.34 6.62
C PHE A 41 3.49 3.43 6.38
N HIS A 42 4.16 4.51 6.80
CA HIS A 42 5.63 4.56 6.72
C HIS A 42 6.30 3.53 7.63
N ALA A 43 5.63 3.12 8.73
CA ALA A 43 6.14 2.10 9.64
C ALA A 43 6.30 0.74 8.94
N PHE A 44 5.41 0.39 8.00
CA PHE A 44 5.54 -0.86 7.24
C PHE A 44 6.83 -0.89 6.41
N ALA A 45 7.19 0.22 5.75
CA ALA A 45 8.45 0.32 5.02
C ALA A 45 9.66 0.34 5.96
N ALA A 46 9.60 1.12 7.05
CA ALA A 46 10.69 1.23 8.01
C ALA A 46 11.01 -0.09 8.74
N CYS A 47 9.98 -0.79 9.24
CA CYS A 47 10.15 -2.06 9.96
C CYS A 47 10.68 -3.20 9.08
N THR A 48 10.62 -3.04 7.76
CA THR A 48 11.13 -4.02 6.78
C THR A 48 12.35 -3.50 6.03
N LEU A 49 12.92 -2.34 6.42
CA LEU A 49 14.06 -1.72 5.74
C LEU A 49 13.83 -1.57 4.22
N GLY A 50 12.60 -1.22 3.86
CA GLY A 50 12.17 -0.99 2.49
C GLY A 50 12.13 0.49 2.16
N ALA A 51 11.16 0.90 1.34
CA ALA A 51 11.04 2.27 0.85
C ALA A 51 9.59 2.74 0.77
N PHE A 52 9.39 4.05 0.90
CA PHE A 52 8.12 4.72 0.67
C PHE A 52 8.21 5.59 -0.58
N HIS A 53 7.26 5.41 -1.50
CA HIS A 53 7.19 6.18 -2.75
C HIS A 53 5.78 6.72 -2.99
N PHE A 54 5.70 7.84 -3.69
CA PHE A 54 4.46 8.24 -4.37
C PHE A 54 4.54 8.01 -5.88
N ASN A 55 5.74 7.80 -6.42
CA ASN A 55 5.97 7.58 -7.85
C ASN A 55 6.01 6.08 -8.18
N PRO A 56 5.05 5.55 -8.98
CA PRO A 56 5.03 4.13 -9.35
C PRO A 56 6.29 3.65 -10.06
N ARG A 57 6.97 4.51 -10.85
CA ARG A 57 8.21 4.12 -11.55
C ARG A 57 9.35 3.83 -10.58
N ARG A 58 9.44 4.59 -9.48
CA ARG A 58 10.44 4.36 -8.43
C ARG A 58 10.13 3.07 -7.68
N ALA A 59 8.87 2.87 -7.28
CA ALA A 59 8.46 1.63 -6.63
C ALA A 59 8.69 0.36 -7.48
N ILE A 60 8.51 0.44 -8.80
CA ILE A 60 8.82 -0.67 -9.72
C ILE A 60 10.33 -0.97 -9.77
N ALA A 61 11.16 0.07 -9.70
CA ALA A 61 12.62 -0.05 -9.76
C ALA A 61 13.24 -0.65 -8.49
N GLU A 62 12.54 -0.60 -7.34
CA GLU A 62 12.98 -1.25 -6.11
C GLU A 62 13.08 -2.79 -6.25
N ASP A 63 12.36 -3.39 -7.21
CA ASP A 63 12.34 -4.85 -7.42
C ASP A 63 11.74 -5.66 -6.24
N LEU A 64 11.00 -5.00 -5.34
CA LEU A 64 10.45 -5.59 -4.11
C LEU A 64 8.93 -5.84 -4.17
N PRO A 65 8.38 -6.67 -3.25
CA PRO A 65 6.94 -6.70 -2.98
C PRO A 65 6.41 -5.32 -2.58
N VAL A 66 5.17 -5.02 -2.97
CA VAL A 66 4.57 -3.69 -2.80
C VAL A 66 3.31 -3.74 -1.94
N LEU A 67 3.24 -2.86 -0.95
CA LEU A 67 2.00 -2.45 -0.30
C LEU A 67 1.47 -1.18 -0.98
N LEU A 68 0.46 -1.33 -1.82
CA LEU A 68 -0.17 -0.26 -2.57
C LEU A 68 -1.30 0.39 -1.75
N LEU A 69 -1.16 1.68 -1.47
CA LEU A 69 -2.16 2.44 -0.74
C LEU A 69 -3.29 2.91 -1.67
N LEU A 70 -4.53 2.66 -1.24
CA LEU A 70 -5.76 3.02 -1.92
C LEU A 70 -6.30 4.30 -1.30
N ARG A 71 -6.49 5.33 -2.11
CA ARG A 71 -6.98 6.63 -1.64
C ARG A 71 -7.81 7.34 -2.69
N SER A 72 -8.52 8.38 -2.23
CA SER A 72 -9.27 9.31 -3.08
C SER A 72 -10.32 8.60 -3.96
N ASP A 73 -10.13 8.54 -5.28
CA ASP A 73 -11.04 7.85 -6.22
C ASP A 73 -10.47 6.55 -6.78
N PHE A 74 -9.32 6.11 -6.26
CA PHE A 74 -8.59 4.90 -6.63
C PHE A 74 -8.06 4.85 -8.08
N ARG A 75 -8.18 5.91 -8.90
CA ARG A 75 -7.69 5.87 -10.30
C ARG A 75 -6.18 5.71 -10.38
N ALA A 76 -5.45 6.49 -9.56
CA ALA A 76 -4.00 6.41 -9.51
C ALA A 76 -3.53 5.03 -9.02
N SER A 77 -4.23 4.48 -8.02
CA SER A 77 -3.95 3.14 -7.49
C SER A 77 -4.27 2.04 -8.50
N GLU A 78 -5.39 2.13 -9.24
CA GLU A 78 -5.74 1.16 -10.30
C GLU A 78 -4.65 1.11 -11.38
N ARG A 79 -4.19 2.28 -11.84
CA ARG A 79 -3.11 2.37 -12.82
C ARG A 79 -1.80 1.81 -12.27
N ALA A 80 -1.44 2.18 -11.04
CA ALA A 80 -0.23 1.67 -10.40
C ALA A 80 -0.26 0.14 -10.22
N LEU A 81 -1.41 -0.42 -9.84
CA LEU A 81 -1.59 -1.87 -9.73
C LEU A 81 -1.36 -2.54 -11.09
N TYR A 82 -1.96 -2.03 -12.16
CA TYR A 82 -1.75 -2.55 -13.50
C TYR A 82 -0.25 -2.55 -13.88
N ASP A 83 0.44 -1.43 -13.69
CA ASP A 83 1.85 -1.30 -14.02
C ASP A 83 2.73 -2.25 -13.17
N LEU A 84 2.43 -2.40 -11.87
CA LEU A 84 3.13 -3.33 -10.98
C LEU A 84 2.91 -4.80 -11.37
N LYS A 85 1.67 -5.19 -11.64
CA LYS A 85 1.33 -6.58 -12.05
C LYS A 85 1.93 -6.93 -13.40
N LYS A 86 1.99 -5.96 -14.34
CA LYS A 86 2.67 -6.14 -15.63
C LYS A 86 4.17 -6.46 -15.47
N GLN A 87 4.80 -5.95 -14.40
CA GLN A 87 6.20 -6.23 -14.05
C GLN A 87 6.35 -7.47 -13.16
N GLY A 88 5.30 -8.26 -12.95
CA GLY A 88 5.35 -9.48 -12.13
C GLY A 88 5.49 -9.25 -10.63
N ARG A 89 5.21 -8.02 -10.13
CA ARG A 89 5.32 -7.70 -8.70
C ARG A 89 4.22 -8.38 -7.89
N ILE A 90 4.57 -8.84 -6.69
CA ILE A 90 3.61 -9.19 -5.64
C ILE A 90 3.07 -7.89 -5.04
N VAL A 91 1.75 -7.71 -5.07
CA VAL A 91 1.09 -6.49 -4.61
C VAL A 91 -0.01 -6.81 -3.61
N ALA A 92 0.18 -6.37 -2.37
CA ALA A 92 -0.90 -6.24 -1.40
C ALA A 92 -1.48 -4.82 -1.44
N VAL A 93 -2.76 -4.67 -1.12
CA VAL A 93 -3.43 -3.35 -1.07
C VAL A 93 -3.91 -3.00 0.33
N SER A 94 -3.94 -1.70 0.65
CA SER A 94 -4.55 -1.17 1.87
C SER A 94 -5.20 0.19 1.64
N LEU A 95 -6.40 0.41 2.16
CA LEU A 95 -7.03 1.72 2.30
C LEU A 95 -6.12 2.64 3.13
N LYS A 96 -5.83 3.82 2.61
CA LYS A 96 -5.05 4.86 3.31
C LYS A 96 -5.89 5.57 4.35
N GLU A 97 -7.13 5.91 3.99
CA GLU A 97 -8.14 6.46 4.88
C GLU A 97 -8.92 5.31 5.54
N THR A 98 -8.81 5.17 6.85
CA THR A 98 -9.28 3.98 7.57
C THR A 98 -10.44 4.26 8.52
N GLY A 99 -10.86 5.53 8.64
CA GLY A 99 -12.05 5.87 9.41
C GLY A 99 -13.32 5.39 8.70
N LEU A 100 -14.21 4.71 9.43
CA LEU A 100 -15.44 4.13 8.86
C LEU A 100 -16.25 5.13 8.04
N HIS A 101 -16.39 6.37 8.51
CA HIS A 101 -17.09 7.42 7.78
C HIS A 101 -16.40 7.80 6.46
N GLN A 102 -15.06 7.81 6.43
CA GLN A 102 -14.30 8.11 5.22
C GLN A 102 -14.42 6.97 4.20
N ILE A 103 -14.33 5.73 4.67
CA ILE A 103 -14.53 4.53 3.84
C ILE A 103 -15.94 4.54 3.25
N ALA A 104 -16.96 4.76 4.07
CA ALA A 104 -18.35 4.83 3.63
C ALA A 104 -18.57 5.93 2.59
N GLN A 105 -18.00 7.12 2.80
CA GLN A 105 -18.09 8.23 1.86
C GLN A 105 -17.36 7.95 0.53
N GLN A 106 -16.27 7.19 0.54
CA GLN A 106 -15.59 6.80 -0.69
C GLN A 106 -16.36 5.73 -1.46
N LEU A 107 -16.90 4.74 -0.76
CA LEU A 107 -17.53 3.57 -1.36
C LEU A 107 -19.03 3.76 -1.69
N CYS A 108 -19.66 4.85 -1.25
CA CYS A 108 -21.03 5.17 -1.67
C CYS A 108 -21.13 5.59 -3.14
N ASP A 109 -20.03 6.03 -3.75
CA ASP A 109 -19.95 6.30 -5.19
C ASP A 109 -19.77 4.99 -5.96
N ARG A 110 -20.72 4.69 -6.85
CA ARG A 110 -20.72 3.44 -7.64
C ARG A 110 -19.45 3.25 -8.47
N ALA A 111 -18.92 4.31 -9.08
CA ALA A 111 -17.73 4.20 -9.92
C ALA A 111 -16.47 3.94 -9.08
N LYS A 112 -16.38 4.55 -7.89
CA LYS A 112 -15.30 4.27 -6.94
C LYS A 112 -15.41 2.85 -6.37
N LEU A 113 -16.61 2.39 -6.01
CA LEU A 113 -16.84 1.03 -5.53
C LEU A 113 -16.42 -0.02 -6.56
N LEU A 114 -16.85 0.13 -7.83
CA LEU A 114 -16.46 -0.79 -8.89
C LEU A 114 -14.94 -0.84 -9.09
N ARG A 115 -14.28 0.33 -9.03
CA ARG A 115 -12.82 0.40 -9.12
C ARG A 115 -12.13 -0.27 -7.93
N PHE A 116 -12.63 -0.03 -6.73
CA PHE A 116 -12.14 -0.66 -5.50
C PHE A 116 -12.26 -2.18 -5.59
N MET A 117 -13.43 -2.71 -5.97
CA MET A 117 -13.64 -4.15 -6.12
C MET A 117 -12.68 -4.77 -7.14
N LYS A 118 -12.52 -4.10 -8.30
CA LYS A 118 -11.59 -4.51 -9.34
C LYS A 118 -10.13 -4.55 -8.87
N ILE A 119 -9.70 -3.56 -8.09
CA ILE A 119 -8.36 -3.52 -7.49
C ILE A 119 -8.17 -4.68 -6.52
N VAL A 120 -9.10 -4.86 -5.58
CA VAL A 120 -9.03 -5.89 -4.53
C VAL A 120 -9.04 -7.31 -5.11
N ALA A 121 -9.80 -7.55 -6.19
CA ALA A 121 -9.84 -8.83 -6.87
C ALA A 121 -8.53 -9.17 -7.61
N GLN A 122 -7.78 -8.16 -8.08
CA GLN A 122 -6.52 -8.37 -8.81
C GLN A 122 -5.27 -8.33 -7.92
N ALA A 123 -5.38 -7.79 -6.70
CA ALA A 123 -4.30 -7.77 -5.74
C ALA A 123 -3.99 -9.18 -5.20
N ASP A 124 -2.73 -9.45 -4.89
CA ASP A 124 -2.27 -10.72 -4.33
C ASP A 124 -2.72 -10.88 -2.86
N GLY A 125 -2.97 -9.77 -2.17
CA GLY A 125 -3.53 -9.77 -0.82
C GLY A 125 -4.06 -8.41 -0.40
N CYS A 126 -4.67 -8.36 0.78
CA CYS A 126 -5.12 -7.13 1.41
C CYS A 126 -4.57 -7.05 2.82
N ILE A 127 -4.12 -5.86 3.22
CA ILE A 127 -3.77 -5.54 4.61
C ILE A 127 -4.82 -4.56 5.11
N ALA A 128 -5.49 -4.93 6.21
CA ALA A 128 -6.43 -4.07 6.90
C ALA A 128 -5.79 -3.56 8.19
N THR A 129 -5.82 -2.24 8.39
CA THR A 129 -5.38 -1.61 9.65
C THR A 129 -6.54 -1.35 10.60
N THR A 130 -7.78 -1.68 10.20
CA THR A 130 -8.99 -1.67 11.03
C THR A 130 -9.86 -2.90 10.75
N PRO A 131 -10.67 -3.37 11.72
CA PRO A 131 -11.60 -4.48 11.51
C PRO A 131 -12.61 -4.24 10.39
N GLU A 132 -13.11 -3.02 10.23
CA GLU A 132 -14.11 -2.67 9.21
C GLU A 132 -13.54 -2.80 7.80
N ALA A 133 -12.29 -2.37 7.59
CA ALA A 133 -11.60 -2.57 6.32
C ALA A 133 -11.39 -4.07 6.02
N ALA A 134 -11.10 -4.87 7.06
CA ALA A 134 -10.92 -6.32 6.92
C ALA A 134 -12.22 -6.99 6.43
N GLU A 135 -13.36 -6.65 7.03
CA GLU A 135 -14.67 -7.17 6.63
C GLU A 135 -14.98 -6.83 5.17
N ILE A 136 -14.73 -5.58 4.76
CA ILE A 136 -14.95 -5.13 3.39
C ILE A 136 -14.09 -5.94 2.41
N TYR A 137 -12.80 -6.14 2.69
CA TYR A 137 -11.94 -6.94 1.82
C TYR A 137 -12.41 -8.39 1.73
N GLN A 138 -12.81 -8.99 2.84
CA GLN A 138 -13.32 -10.36 2.87
C GLN A 138 -14.57 -10.49 1.98
N ARG A 139 -15.51 -9.55 2.07
CA ARG A 139 -16.73 -9.53 1.25
C ARG A 139 -16.48 -9.37 -0.24
N VAL A 140 -15.40 -8.70 -0.63
CA VAL A 140 -15.05 -8.51 -2.05
C VAL A 140 -14.28 -9.71 -2.61
N ARG A 141 -13.56 -10.46 -1.77
CA ARG A 141 -12.75 -11.61 -2.18
C ARG A 141 -13.44 -12.96 -2.01
N SER A 142 -14.56 -13.02 -1.27
CA SER A 142 -15.45 -14.18 -1.20
C SER A 142 -16.22 -14.36 -2.51
#